data_AF-A0A853IFF9-F1
#
_entry.id   AF-A0A853IFF9-F1
#
_cell.length_a   1.000
_cell.length_b   1.000
_cell.length_c   1.000
_cell.angle_alpha   90.00
_cell.angle_beta   90.00
_cell.angle_gamma   90.00
#
_symmetry.space_group_name_H-M   'P 1'
#
loop_
_entity.id
_entity.type
_entity.pdbx_description
1 polymer ?
#
loop_
_entity_poly.entity_id
_entity_poly.type
_entity_poly.pdbx_seq_one_letter_code
_entity_poly.pdbx_strand_id
1 'polypeptide(L)' 'KDGDTLDWICKQYYGEESFVLQVLDANPGLVEKGPVLAAGINILLPALTPQNQTAETLWS' A
#
# COMPACT_ATOMS: atom_id res chain seq x y z
N LYS A 1 6.03 -13.17 -5.02
CA LYS A 1 4.61 -13.22 -4.62
C LYS A 1 3.89 -12.46 -5.71
N ASP A 2 3.17 -13.16 -6.56
CA ASP A 2 2.34 -12.60 -7.61
C ASP A 2 0.93 -12.49 -7.05
N GLY A 3 0.25 -11.37 -7.26
CA GLY A 3 -1.09 -11.18 -6.71
C GLY A 3 -1.21 -10.11 -5.62
N ASP A 4 -0.14 -9.39 -5.29
CA ASP A 4 -0.24 -8.31 -4.30
C ASP A 4 -1.08 -7.16 -4.88
N THR A 5 -2.11 -6.76 -4.14
CA THR A 5 -2.97 -5.62 -4.48
C THR A 5 -2.44 -4.37 -3.80
N LEU A 6 -2.77 -3.20 -4.37
CA LEU A 6 -2.35 -1.92 -3.77
C LEU A 6 -2.96 -1.74 -2.37
N ASP A 7 -4.19 -2.22 -2.14
CA ASP A 7 -4.84 -2.25 -0.83
C ASP A 7 -4.03 -3.04 0.21
N TRP A 8 -3.53 -4.22 -0.17
CA TRP A 8 -2.71 -5.04 0.72
C TRP A 8 -1.40 -4.34 1.07
N ILE A 9 -0.72 -3.76 0.07
CA ILE A 9 0.52 -2.99 0.27
C ILE A 9 0.24 -1.80 1.19
N CYS A 10 -0.81 -1.02 0.93
CA CYS A 10 -1.16 0.13 1.77
C CYS A 10 -1.46 -0.29 3.21
N LYS A 11 -2.20 -1.39 3.41
CA LYS A 11 -2.47 -1.95 4.72
C LYS A 11 -1.21 -2.43 5.45
N GLN A 12 -0.23 -2.99 4.75
CA GLN A 12 1.02 -3.43 5.36
C GLN A 12 1.96 -2.26 5.73
N TYR A 13 2.04 -1.24 4.87
CA TYR A 13 2.98 -0.12 5.06
C TYR A 13 2.41 1.02 5.90
N TYR A 14 1.12 1.32 5.76
CA TYR A 14 0.45 2.42 6.44
C TYR A 14 -0.60 1.97 7.46
N GLY A 15 -0.95 0.68 7.49
CA GLY A 15 -2.01 0.16 8.36
C GLY A 15 -3.42 0.30 7.84
N GLU A 16 -3.61 1.07 6.78
CA GLU A 16 -4.92 1.37 6.21
C GLU A 16 -4.90 1.28 4.69
N GLU A 17 -5.98 0.78 4.11
CA GLU A 17 -6.16 0.66 2.67
C GLU A 17 -6.62 1.97 1.99
N SER A 18 -7.09 2.96 2.75
CA SER A 18 -7.55 4.26 2.21
C SER A 18 -6.44 5.07 1.52
N PHE A 19 -5.18 4.75 1.81
CA PHE A 19 -4.01 5.39 1.23
C PHE A 19 -3.76 5.00 -0.24
N VAL A 20 -4.50 4.03 -0.80
CA VAL A 20 -4.42 3.59 -2.20
C VAL A 20 -4.48 4.75 -3.18
N LEU A 21 -5.40 5.71 -3.00
CA LEU A 21 -5.53 6.86 -3.90
C LEU A 21 -4.29 7.75 -3.88
N GLN A 22 -3.72 7.98 -2.71
CA GLN A 22 -2.53 8.83 -2.53
C GLN A 22 -1.28 8.16 -3.12
N VAL A 23 -1.20 6.83 -3.03
CA VAL A 23 -0.18 6.05 -3.74
C VAL A 23 -0.38 6.14 -5.25
N LEU A 24 -1.62 6.07 -5.76
CA LEU A 24 -1.90 6.24 -7.18
C LEU A 24 -1.53 7.63 -7.70
N ASP A 25 -1.83 8.69 -6.94
CA ASP A 25 -1.44 10.06 -7.27
C ASP A 25 0.09 10.22 -7.35
N ALA A 26 0.83 9.56 -6.45
CA ALA A 26 2.29 9.54 -6.47
C ALA A 26 2.89 8.63 -7.56
N ASN A 27 2.09 7.77 -8.19
CA ASN A 27 2.52 6.81 -9.21
C ASN A 27 1.63 6.89 -10.47
N PRO A 28 1.74 7.97 -11.27
CA PRO A 28 1.02 8.07 -12.53
C PRO A 28 1.45 6.93 -13.46
N GLY A 29 0.50 6.07 -13.83
CA GLY A 29 0.72 4.86 -14.64
C GLY A 29 0.61 3.53 -13.86
N LEU A 30 0.47 3.58 -12.53
CA LEU A 30 0.16 2.37 -11.75
C LEU A 30 -1.29 1.92 -11.96
N VAL A 31 -2.21 2.87 -12.13
CA VAL A 31 -3.64 2.61 -12.39
C VAL A 31 -3.89 1.80 -13.68
N GLU A 32 -3.06 2.00 -14.70
CA GLU A 32 -3.18 1.30 -15.99
C GLU A 32 -2.76 -0.18 -15.91
N LYS A 33 -2.04 -0.56 -14.85
CA LYS A 33 -1.60 -1.96 -14.64
C LYS A 33 -2.71 -2.83 -14.07
N GLY A 34 -3.80 -2.22 -13.61
CA GLY A 34 -4.96 -2.92 -13.04
C GLY A 34 -4.81 -3.21 -11.54
N PRO A 35 -5.81 -3.91 -10.95
CA PRO A 35 -5.92 -4.09 -9.51
C PRO A 35 -4.90 -5.06 -8.91
N VAL A 36 -4.30 -5.92 -9.74
CA VAL A 36 -3.30 -6.91 -9.33
C VAL A 36 -1.95 -6.50 -9.90
N LEU A 37 -0.96 -6.30 -9.03
CA LEU A 37 0.36 -5.89 -9.44
C LEU A 37 1.19 -7.12 -9.80
N ALA A 38 1.78 -7.07 -11.00
CA ALA A 38 2.79 -8.03 -11.42
C ALA A 38 4.06 -7.88 -10.56
N ALA A 39 4.78 -8.99 -10.34
CA ALA A 39 6.08 -8.92 -9.68
C ALA A 39 7.05 -8.01 -10.45
N GLY A 40 7.88 -7.27 -9.70
CA GLY A 40 8.91 -6.39 -10.27
C GLY A 40 8.45 -4.98 -10.59
N ILE A 41 7.24 -4.57 -10.20
CA ILE A 41 6.79 -3.17 -10.29
C ILE A 41 7.41 -2.37 -9.14
N ASN A 42 8.09 -1.28 -9.47
CA ASN A 42 8.50 -0.27 -8.48
C ASN A 42 7.32 0.65 -8.17
N ILE A 43 6.96 0.72 -6.88
CA ILE A 43 5.89 1.57 -6.36
C ILE A 43 6.52 2.59 -5.43
N LEU A 44 6.31 3.87 -5.71
CA LEU A 44 6.69 4.95 -4.81
C LEU A 44 5.68 5.03 -3.67
N LEU A 45 6.09 4.73 -2.46
CA LEU A 45 5.27 4.90 -1.26
C LEU A 45 5.54 6.30 -0.68
N PRO A 46 4.63 7.28 -0.84
CA PRO A 46 4.80 8.59 -0.23
C PRO A 46 4.84 8.50 1.30
N ALA A 47 5.53 9.44 1.96
CA ALA A 47 5.56 9.53 3.41
C ALA A 47 4.21 10.06 3.93
N LEU A 48 3.20 9.19 3.94
CA LEU A 48 1.90 9.43 4.54
C LEU A 48 2.05 9.15 6.02
N THR A 49 1.68 10.08 6.88
CA THR A 49 1.66 9.84 8.33
C THR A 49 0.42 9.02 8.66
N PRO A 50 0.56 7.71 8.98
CA PRO A 50 -0.59 6.96 9.44
C PRO A 50 -1.05 7.54 10.78
N GLN A 51 -2.34 7.84 10.89
CA GLN A 51 -2.95 8.16 12.18
C GLN A 51 -2.99 6.87 13.00
N ASN A 52 -1.96 6.63 13.81
CA ASN A 52 -1.87 5.58 14.81
C ASN A 52 -2.11 4.14 14.31
N GLN A 53 -1.02 3.47 13.93
CA GLN A 53 -0.92 2.04 14.21
C GLN A 53 -0.29 1.89 15.60
N THR A 54 -1.12 1.89 16.64
CA THR A 54 -0.77 1.19 17.87
C THR A 54 -0.48 -0.25 17.47
N ALA A 55 0.81 -0.59 17.41
CA ALA A 55 1.25 -1.97 17.39
C ALA A 55 0.73 -2.61 18.68
N GLU A 56 -0.44 -3.26 18.61
CA GLU A 56 -0.94 -4.08 19.69
C GLU A 56 -0.03 -5.31 19.77
N THR A 57 1.09 -5.17 20.49
CA THR A 57 1.79 -6.29 21.06
C THR A 57 0.90 -6.87 22.15
N LEU A 58 0.24 -7.99 21.88
CA LEU A 58 -0.24 -8.86 22.94
C LEU A 58 0.31 -10.27 22.74
N TRP A 59 1.52 -10.48 23.28
CA TRP A 59 1.93 -11.82 23.68
C TRP A 59 1.33 -12.11 25.06
N SER A 60 0.59 -13.21 25.16
CA SER A 60 0.54 -14.12 26.31
C SER A 60 0.00 -15.46 25.85
#